data_AF-A0A699SE43-F1
#
_entry.id   AF-A0A699SE43-F1
#
_cell.length_a   1.000
_cell.length_b   1.000
_cell.length_c   1.000
_cell.angle_alpha   90.00
_cell.angle_beta   90.00
_cell.angle_gamma   90.00
#
_symmetry.space_group_name_H-M   'P 1'
#
loop_
_entity.id
_entity.type
_entity.pdbx_description
1 polymer ?
#
loop_
_entity_poly.entity_id
_entity_poly.type
_entity_poly.pdbx_seq_one_letter_code
_entity_poly.pdbx_strand_id
1 'polypeptide(L)'
;QSPVIIIRTDNSTEFKNQVLKVYFDSVGITHQMSSVRTPQQNGVVERQNRTLVEAARTMLIFSRAPLFLWAEAIATVCFTQNRSIIHRRFNKTPYELFNGRKPDISFLHVFGALCYPKNDREDIGKLGAKGDIGFFIG
;
A
#
# COMPACT_ATOMS: atom_id res chain seq x y z
N GLN A 1 5.59 -10.22 -22.56
CA GLN A 1 4.54 -11.03 -21.90
C GLN A 1 4.26 -10.40 -20.54
N SER A 2 3.00 -10.13 -20.19
CA SER A 2 2.66 -9.53 -18.90
C SER A 2 3.12 -10.42 -17.73
N PRO A 3 3.67 -9.86 -16.63
CA PRO A 3 4.01 -10.64 -15.43
C PRO A 3 2.76 -11.21 -14.73
N VAL A 4 1.58 -10.64 -15.01
CA VAL A 4 0.28 -11.13 -14.54
C VAL A 4 -0.41 -11.86 -15.68
N ILE A 5 -0.87 -13.09 -15.42
CA ILE A 5 -1.51 -13.96 -16.43
C ILE A 5 -3.03 -13.98 -16.26
N ILE A 6 -3.51 -13.99 -15.01
CA ILE A 6 -4.94 -14.11 -14.69
C ILE A 6 -5.27 -13.08 -13.61
N ILE A 7 -6.36 -12.34 -13.83
CA ILE A 7 -6.97 -11.47 -12.83
C ILE A 7 -8.36 -12.03 -12.52
N ARG A 8 -8.66 -12.20 -11.23
CA ARG A 8 -10.00 -12.57 -10.77
C ARG A 8 -10.62 -11.42 -9.99
N THR A 9 -11.80 -10.97 -10.41
CA THR A 9 -12.56 -9.93 -9.71
C THR A 9 -13.92 -10.46 -9.27
N ASP A 10 -14.59 -9.71 -8.41
CA ASP A 10 -16.00 -9.91 -8.18
C ASP A 10 -16.83 -9.55 -9.42
N ASN A 11 -18.12 -9.85 -9.36
CA ASN A 11 -19.04 -9.62 -10.48
C ASN A 11 -19.59 -8.18 -10.51
N SER A 12 -18.88 -7.21 -9.90
CA SER A 12 -19.29 -5.81 -9.87
C SER A 12 -19.33 -5.23 -11.28
N THR A 13 -20.17 -4.22 -11.48
CA THR A 13 -20.34 -3.57 -12.79
C THR A 13 -19.11 -2.76 -13.20
N GLU A 14 -18.31 -2.29 -12.24
CA GLU A 14 -17.07 -1.54 -12.51
C GLU A 14 -16.04 -2.40 -13.25
N PHE A 15 -15.97 -3.70 -12.91
CA PHE A 15 -15.10 -4.66 -13.58
C PHE A 15 -15.72 -5.27 -14.84
N LYS A 16 -16.99 -4.97 -15.14
CA LYS A 16 -17.70 -5.38 -16.36
C LYS A 16 -17.71 -4.26 -17.39
N ASN A 17 -16.54 -3.85 -17.84
CA ASN A 17 -16.39 -2.82 -18.85
C ASN A 17 -15.70 -3.39 -20.09
N GLN A 18 -16.26 -3.08 -21.27
CA GLN A 18 -15.65 -3.44 -22.56
C GLN A 18 -14.23 -2.85 -22.71
N VAL A 19 -13.99 -1.64 -22.18
CA VAL A 19 -12.66 -1.00 -22.18
C VAL A 19 -11.65 -1.84 -21.40
N LEU A 20 -12.02 -2.32 -20.20
CA LEU A 20 -11.16 -3.19 -19.38
C LEU A 20 -10.91 -4.53 -20.06
N LYS A 21 -11.93 -5.11 -20.69
CA LYS A 21 -11.78 -6.36 -21.44
C LYS A 21 -10.78 -6.21 -22.59
N VAL A 22 -10.95 -5.19 -23.43
CA VAL A 22 -10.04 -4.92 -24.55
C VAL A 22 -8.62 -4.67 -24.06
N TYR A 23 -8.46 -3.94 -22.95
CA TYR A 23 -7.16 -3.75 -22.32
C TYR A 23 -6.52 -5.09 -21.91
N PHE A 24 -7.22 -5.91 -21.11
CA PHE A 24 -6.71 -7.21 -20.68
C PHE A 24 -6.36 -8.13 -21.85
N ASP A 25 -7.20 -8.19 -22.87
CA ASP A 25 -6.94 -8.96 -24.09
C ASP A 25 -5.66 -8.46 -24.80
N SER A 26 -5.47 -7.14 -24.90
CA SER A 26 -4.29 -6.54 -25.55
C SER A 26 -2.96 -6.83 -24.83
N VAL A 27 -2.98 -7.01 -23.51
CA VAL A 27 -1.79 -7.35 -22.71
C VAL A 27 -1.68 -8.84 -22.40
N GLY A 28 -2.62 -9.66 -22.90
CA GLY A 28 -2.65 -11.10 -22.72
C GLY A 28 -3.03 -11.56 -21.30
N ILE A 29 -3.82 -10.76 -20.58
CA ILE A 29 -4.34 -11.10 -19.25
C ILE A 29 -5.72 -11.76 -19.41
N THR A 30 -5.91 -12.91 -18.79
CA THR A 30 -7.24 -13.54 -18.71
C THR A 30 -8.02 -12.98 -17.52
N HIS A 31 -9.19 -12.39 -17.78
CA HIS A 31 -10.09 -11.91 -16.74
C HIS A 31 -11.11 -12.98 -16.36
N GLN A 32 -11.18 -13.33 -15.07
CA GLN A 32 -12.15 -14.25 -14.50
C GLN A 32 -13.05 -13.50 -13.52
N MET A 33 -14.35 -13.79 -13.55
CA MET A 33 -15.31 -13.22 -12.61
C MET A 33 -15.78 -14.29 -11.63
N SER A 34 -15.83 -13.93 -10.34
CA SER A 34 -16.43 -14.79 -9.32
C SER A 34 -17.94 -14.91 -9.55
N SER A 35 -18.55 -16.01 -9.09
CA SER A 35 -19.99 -16.14 -9.18
C SER A 35 -20.69 -15.11 -8.28
N VAL A 36 -21.91 -14.73 -8.64
CA VAL A 36 -22.72 -13.82 -7.82
C VAL A 36 -23.03 -14.52 -6.48
N ARG A 37 -22.87 -13.80 -5.36
CA ARG A 37 -23.15 -14.27 -3.98
C ARG A 37 -22.18 -15.36 -3.46
N THR A 38 -20.96 -15.46 -3.98
CA THR A 38 -19.90 -16.30 -3.39
C THR A 38 -18.73 -15.47 -2.85
N PRO A 39 -18.92 -14.68 -1.77
CA PRO A 39 -17.86 -13.83 -1.20
C PRO A 39 -16.61 -14.63 -0.78
N GLN A 40 -16.77 -15.94 -0.50
CA GLN A 40 -15.65 -16.84 -0.21
C GLN A 40 -14.61 -16.90 -1.34
N GLN A 41 -15.02 -16.72 -2.61
CA GLN A 41 -14.10 -16.69 -3.75
C GLN A 41 -13.18 -15.47 -3.73
N ASN A 42 -13.60 -14.37 -3.10
CA ASN A 42 -12.83 -13.14 -2.94
C ASN A 42 -12.23 -12.97 -1.53
N GLY A 43 -12.40 -13.98 -0.67
CA GLY A 43 -12.01 -13.90 0.73
C GLY A 43 -10.52 -13.63 0.97
N VAL A 44 -9.64 -13.91 0.00
CA VAL A 44 -8.22 -13.53 0.09
C VAL A 44 -8.07 -12.00 0.03
N VAL A 45 -8.69 -11.35 -0.96
CA VAL A 45 -8.64 -9.89 -1.13
C VAL A 45 -9.37 -9.20 0.01
N GLU A 46 -10.54 -9.70 0.42
CA GLU A 46 -11.30 -9.12 1.53
C GLU A 46 -10.52 -9.17 2.86
N ARG A 47 -9.86 -10.30 3.16
CA ARG A 47 -9.01 -10.41 4.36
C ARG A 47 -7.81 -9.47 4.30
N GLN A 48 -7.18 -9.36 3.13
CA GLN A 48 -6.04 -8.46 2.96
C GLN A 48 -6.46 -7.00 3.14
N ASN A 49 -7.56 -6.58 2.51
CA ASN A 49 -8.09 -5.22 2.62
C ASN A 49 -8.45 -4.89 4.07
N ARG A 50 -9.11 -5.80 4.79
CA ARG A 50 -9.41 -5.61 6.22
C ARG A 50 -8.13 -5.43 7.04
N THR A 51 -7.12 -6.27 6.81
CA THR A 51 -5.83 -6.20 7.52
C THR A 51 -5.12 -4.87 7.27
N LEU A 52 -5.12 -4.37 6.03
CA LEU A 52 -4.53 -3.07 5.68
C LEU A 52 -5.25 -1.92 6.37
N VAL A 53 -6.59 -1.92 6.35
CA VAL A 53 -7.42 -0.87 6.97
C VAL A 53 -7.26 -0.86 8.49
N GLU A 54 -7.24 -2.02 9.14
CA GLU A 54 -7.05 -2.14 10.60
C GLU A 54 -5.66 -1.67 11.03
N ALA A 55 -4.62 -2.05 10.27
CA ALA A 55 -3.25 -1.60 10.54
C ALA A 55 -3.09 -0.09 10.31
N ALA A 56 -3.66 0.46 9.24
CA ALA A 56 -3.61 1.90 8.95
C ALA A 56 -4.36 2.71 10.03
N ARG A 57 -5.52 2.22 10.48
CA ARG A 57 -6.25 2.81 11.61
C ARG A 57 -5.39 2.82 12.89
N THR A 58 -4.73 1.70 13.19
CA THR A 58 -3.84 1.60 14.37
C THR A 58 -2.69 2.60 14.27
N MET A 59 -2.08 2.72 13.09
CA MET A 59 -0.99 3.65 12.81
C MET A 59 -1.42 5.12 13.03
N LEU A 60 -2.57 5.53 12.50
CA LEU A 60 -3.12 6.88 12.67
C LEU A 60 -3.42 7.21 14.15
N ILE A 61 -4.04 6.27 14.88
CA ILE A 61 -4.37 6.43 16.30
C ILE A 61 -3.09 6.57 17.12
N PHE A 62 -2.11 5.70 16.87
CA PHE A 62 -0.83 5.70 17.59
C PHE A 62 -0.08 7.03 17.40
N SER A 63 0.00 7.54 16.17
CA SER A 63 0.70 8.77 15.87
C SER A 63 -0.10 10.05 16.16
N ARG A 64 -1.38 9.92 16.55
CA ARG A 64 -2.33 11.05 16.63
C ARG A 64 -2.40 11.84 15.31
N ALA A 65 -2.21 11.16 14.19
CA ALA A 65 -2.23 11.78 12.88
C ALA A 65 -3.69 12.11 12.48
N PRO A 66 -3.91 13.24 11.77
CA PRO A 66 -5.21 13.56 11.21
C PRO A 66 -5.75 12.45 10.29
N LEU A 67 -7.07 12.23 10.32
CA LEU A 67 -7.72 11.21 9.49
C LEU A 67 -7.54 11.44 8.00
N PHE A 68 -7.33 12.68 7.54
CA PHE A 68 -7.10 12.96 6.12
C PHE A 68 -5.84 12.27 5.57
N LEU A 69 -4.91 11.86 6.44
CA LEU A 69 -3.69 11.11 6.08
C LEU A 69 -3.92 9.59 5.93
N TRP A 70 -5.18 9.15 5.80
CA TRP A 70 -5.51 7.73 5.76
C TRP A 70 -4.92 7.02 4.53
N ALA A 71 -4.78 7.71 3.40
CA ALA A 71 -4.23 7.14 2.18
C ALA A 71 -2.73 6.84 2.34
N GLU A 72 -2.00 7.76 2.95
CA GLU A 72 -0.58 7.69 3.31
C GLU A 72 -0.35 6.58 4.33
N ALA A 73 -1.22 6.46 5.33
CA ALA A 73 -1.16 5.37 6.30
C ALA A 73 -1.37 4.01 5.63
N ILE A 74 -2.36 3.86 4.72
CA ILE A 74 -2.56 2.62 3.97
C ILE A 74 -1.35 2.32 3.07
N ALA A 75 -0.80 3.32 2.39
CA ALA A 75 0.39 3.14 1.55
C ALA A 75 1.59 2.65 2.37
N THR A 76 1.83 3.27 3.52
CA THR A 76 2.91 2.89 4.45
C THR A 76 2.73 1.48 4.97
N VAL A 77 1.51 1.11 5.40
CA VAL A 77 1.19 -0.25 5.84
C VAL A 77 1.40 -1.26 4.71
N CYS A 78 0.92 -0.98 3.51
CA CYS A 78 1.10 -1.86 2.35
C CYS A 78 2.59 -2.06 2.05
N PHE A 79 3.37 -0.96 2.02
CA PHE A 79 4.80 -0.98 1.75
C PHE A 79 5.58 -1.80 2.78
N THR A 80 5.29 -1.59 4.06
CA THR A 80 5.94 -2.27 5.19
C THR A 80 5.55 -3.74 5.25
N GLN A 81 4.26 -4.09 5.15
CA GLN A 81 3.79 -5.47 5.20
C GLN A 81 4.38 -6.30 4.06
N ASN A 82 4.44 -5.77 2.84
CA ASN A 82 5.03 -6.46 1.69
C ASN A 82 6.52 -6.79 1.87
N ARG A 83 7.22 -6.08 2.76
CA ARG A 83 8.67 -6.23 3.00
C ARG A 83 9.02 -6.87 4.34
N SER A 84 8.08 -6.99 5.27
CA SER A 84 8.35 -7.47 6.64
C SER A 84 7.55 -8.72 7.02
N ILE A 85 6.36 -8.93 6.46
CA ILE A 85 5.56 -10.12 6.79
C ILE A 85 6.13 -11.32 6.05
N ILE A 86 6.53 -12.33 6.83
CA ILE A 86 7.02 -13.60 6.31
C ILE A 86 5.82 -14.49 5.96
N HIS A 87 5.73 -14.89 4.69
CA HIS A 87 4.76 -15.88 4.26
C HIS A 87 5.20 -17.27 4.76
N ARG A 88 4.51 -17.79 5.79
CA ARG A 88 4.88 -19.04 6.51
C ARG A 88 5.24 -20.21 5.60
N ARG A 89 4.50 -20.42 4.51
CA ARG A 89 4.75 -21.53 3.56
C ARG A 89 6.11 -21.46 2.85
N PHE A 90 6.58 -20.24 2.56
CA PHE A 90 7.78 -20.03 1.74
C PHE A 90 8.96 -19.51 2.56
N ASN A 91 8.73 -19.16 3.83
CA ASN A 91 9.69 -18.50 4.70
C ASN A 91 10.36 -17.27 4.05
N LYS A 92 9.58 -16.54 3.26
CA LYS A 92 9.99 -15.37 2.48
C LYS A 92 8.94 -14.27 2.55
N THR A 93 9.35 -13.02 2.36
CA THR A 93 8.44 -11.89 2.26
C THR A 93 7.80 -11.81 0.87
N PRO A 94 6.61 -11.19 0.70
CA PRO A 94 6.05 -10.92 -0.63
C PRO A 94 7.04 -10.23 -1.58
N TYR A 95 7.83 -9.29 -1.06
CA TYR A 95 8.88 -8.61 -1.82
C TYR A 95 9.95 -9.58 -2.34
N GLU A 96 10.41 -10.52 -1.51
CA GLU A 96 11.39 -11.53 -1.93
C GLU A 96 10.81 -12.49 -2.96
N LEU A 97 9.54 -12.88 -2.81
CA LEU A 97 8.85 -13.76 -3.75
C LEU A 97 8.72 -13.10 -5.13
N PHE A 98 8.49 -11.79 -5.16
CA PHE A 98 8.31 -11.06 -6.42
C PHE A 98 9.63 -10.61 -7.06
N ASN A 99 10.60 -10.11 -6.28
CA ASN A 99 11.83 -9.51 -6.79
C ASN A 99 13.06 -10.42 -6.72
N GLY A 100 12.94 -11.59 -6.09
CA GLY A 100 14.05 -12.55 -5.94
C GLY A 100 15.18 -12.09 -5.01
N ARG A 101 15.04 -10.94 -4.34
CA ARG A 101 16.05 -10.38 -3.42
C ARG A 101 15.43 -9.95 -2.10
N LYS A 102 16.23 -9.99 -1.02
CA LYS A 102 15.80 -9.48 0.29
C LYS A 102 15.54 -7.97 0.22
N PRO A 103 14.45 -7.46 0.82
CA PRO A 103 14.26 -6.03 0.95
C PRO A 103 15.28 -5.46 1.92
N ASP A 104 15.83 -4.30 1.60
CA ASP A 104 16.37 -3.43 2.64
C ASP A 104 15.19 -2.80 3.39
N ILE A 105 15.28 -2.77 4.71
CA ILE A 105 14.26 -2.19 5.60
C ILE A 105 14.88 -1.19 6.59
N SER A 106 16.17 -0.91 6.46
CA SER A 106 16.91 0.00 7.36
C SER A 106 16.41 1.45 7.30
N PHE A 107 15.81 1.85 6.18
CA PHE A 107 15.24 3.18 5.96
C PHE A 107 13.81 3.34 6.49
N LEU A 108 13.20 2.28 7.06
CA LEU A 108 11.85 2.41 7.61
C LEU A 108 11.88 3.27 8.87
N HIS A 109 11.08 4.33 8.86
CA HIS A 109 10.83 5.18 10.02
C HIS A 109 9.40 5.00 10.53
N VAL A 110 9.20 5.33 11.80
CA VAL A 110 7.89 5.26 12.43
C VAL A 110 6.97 6.30 11.77
N PHE A 111 5.82 5.86 11.29
CA PHE A 111 4.80 6.76 10.77
C PHE A 111 4.34 7.73 11.86
N GLY A 112 4.23 9.00 11.49
CA GLY A 112 3.97 10.13 12.37
C GLY A 112 5.12 10.46 13.32
N ALA A 113 6.34 9.98 13.06
CA ALA A 113 7.51 10.49 13.75
C ALA A 113 7.67 11.99 13.47
N LEU A 114 8.16 12.73 14.47
CA LEU A 114 8.46 14.15 14.35
C LEU A 114 9.58 14.34 13.33
N CYS A 115 9.36 15.20 12.34
CA CYS A 115 10.37 15.55 11.36
C CYS A 115 10.57 17.07 11.32
N TYR A 116 11.79 17.47 10.95
CA TYR A 116 12.20 18.87 10.85
C TYR A 116 12.66 19.16 9.41
N PRO A 117 11.73 19.29 8.44
CA PRO A 117 12.09 19.70 7.10
C PRO A 117 12.81 21.05 7.14
N LYS A 118 13.89 21.15 6.37
CA LYS A 118 14.65 22.39 6.26
C LYS A 118 13.76 23.46 5.64
N ASN A 119 13.69 24.61 6.30
CA ASN A 119 13.00 25.78 5.81
C ASN A 119 13.98 26.55 4.92
N ASP A 120 13.77 26.50 3.60
CA ASP A 120 14.64 27.12 2.59
C ASP A 120 14.22 28.56 2.23
N ARG A 121 13.36 29.20 3.05
CA ARG A 121 13.00 30.61 2.84
C ARG A 121 14.23 31.51 2.99
N GLU A 122 14.39 32.43 2.05
CA GLU A 122 15.56 33.33 2.00
C GLU A 122 15.51 34.39 3.13
N ASP A 123 14.33 34.67 3.68
CA ASP A 123 14.10 35.72 4.68
C ASP A 123 14.36 35.29 6.14
N ILE A 124 14.99 34.14 6.36
CA ILE A 124 15.27 33.63 7.71
C ILE A 124 16.47 34.39 8.28
N GLY A 125 16.21 35.32 9.21
CA GLY A 125 17.25 36.03 9.96
C GLY A 125 18.23 35.06 10.64
N LYS A 126 19.43 35.54 11.01
CA LYS A 126 20.55 34.70 11.49
C LYS A 126 20.21 33.68 12.61
N LEU A 127 19.19 33.96 13.43
CA LEU A 127 18.73 33.12 14.55
C LEU A 127 17.29 32.60 14.38
N GLY A 128 16.67 32.79 13.20
CA GLY A 128 15.33 32.30 12.92
C GLY A 128 15.29 30.77 12.83
N ALA A 129 14.11 30.19 13.08
CA ALA A 129 13.90 28.75 12.90
C ALA A 129 14.19 28.36 11.45
N LYS A 130 15.16 27.47 11.26
CA LYS A 130 15.58 26.94 9.94
C LYS A 130 14.89 25.63 9.58
N GLY A 131 13.92 25.20 10.37
CA GLY A 131 13.17 24.00 10.11
C GLY A 131 11.75 24.15 10.61
N ASP A 132 10.81 23.66 9.81
CA ASP A 132 9.41 23.57 10.21
C ASP A 132 9.20 22.27 10.97
N ILE A 133 8.10 22.18 11.72
CA ILE A 133 7.72 20.93 12.41
C ILE A 133 6.75 20.18 11.52
N GLY A 134 7.04 18.91 11.25
CA GLY A 134 6.19 18.03 10.46
C GLY A 134 6.04 16.64 11.05
N PHE A 135 5.20 15.84 10.38
CA PHE A 135 5.03 14.42 10.64
C PHE A 135 5.60 13.62 9.45
N PHE A 136 6.39 12.59 9.75
CA PHE A 136 6.84 11.64 8.75
C PHE A 136 5.67 10.73 8.33
N ILE A 137 5.32 10.69 7.05
CA ILE A 137 4.12 9.99 6.54
C ILE A 137 4.44 8.73 5.71
N GLY A 138 5.67 8.22 5.82
CA GLY A 138 6.14 7.07 5.05
C GLY A 138 7.13 7.46 3.95
#